data_AF-A0A7L1GXZ3-F1
#
_entry.id   AF-A0A7L1GXZ3-F1
#
_cell.length_a   1.000
_cell.length_b   1.000
_cell.length_c   1.000
_cell.angle_alpha   90.00
_cell.angle_beta   90.00
_cell.angle_gamma   90.00
#
_symmetry.space_group_name_H-M   'P 1'
#
loop_
_entity.id
_entity.type
_entity.pdbx_description
1 polymer ?
#
loop_
_entity_poly.entity_id
_entity_poly.type
_entity_poly.pdbx_seq_one_letter_code
_entity_poly.pdbx_strand_id
1 'polypeptide(L)' 'GCRRLSRGSLPELAALPVQSKNQKKERAAAVQQAQQDFGTVPHSFVFHRGRVGKNVRQLITDMRRVMEPYTARALKV' A
#
# COMPACT_ATOMS: atom_id res chain seq x y z
N GLY A 1 -33.32 -43.81 19.17
CA GLY A 1 -32.74 -43.07 18.04
C GLY A 1 -32.19 -41.74 18.52
N CYS A 2 -30.86 -41.57 18.49
CA CYS A 2 -30.17 -40.30 18.74
C CYS A 2 -29.61 -39.80 17.41
N ARG A 3 -30.12 -38.68 16.89
CA ARG A 3 -29.62 -38.09 15.65
C ARG A 3 -28.31 -37.36 15.94
N ARG A 4 -27.26 -37.84 15.30
CA ARG A 4 -25.92 -37.28 15.24
C ARG A 4 -25.99 -35.84 14.69
N LEU A 5 -25.74 -34.84 15.53
CA LEU A 5 -25.49 -33.47 15.07
C LEU A 5 -24.20 -33.48 14.25
N SER A 6 -24.33 -33.13 12.97
CA SER A 6 -23.21 -32.90 12.06
C SER A 6 -22.32 -31.81 12.62
N ARG A 7 -21.07 -32.17 12.94
CA ARG A 7 -19.99 -31.20 13.14
C ARG A 7 -19.72 -30.54 11.78
N GLY A 8 -20.42 -29.44 11.51
CA GLY A 8 -20.05 -28.52 10.45
C GLY A 8 -18.67 -27.96 10.78
N SER A 9 -17.72 -28.22 9.89
CA SER A 9 -16.38 -27.66 9.90
C SER A 9 -16.47 -26.13 9.73
N LEU A 10 -16.24 -25.40 10.81
CA LEU A 10 -15.88 -23.98 10.73
C LEU A 10 -14.56 -23.86 9.97
N PRO A 11 -14.43 -22.94 8.99
CA PRO A 11 -13.16 -22.73 8.33
C PRO A 11 -12.15 -22.13 9.31
N GLU A 12 -10.97 -22.75 9.27
CA GLU A 12 -9.70 -22.32 9.84
C GLU A 12 -9.48 -20.82 9.64
N LEU A 13 -9.81 -20.03 10.68
CA LEU A 13 -9.40 -18.64 10.78
C LEU A 13 -7.88 -18.63 10.85
N ALA A 14 -7.27 -18.18 9.76
CA ALA A 14 -5.84 -18.01 9.54
C ALA A 14 -5.09 -17.65 10.83
N ALA A 15 -4.24 -18.57 11.28
CA ALA A 15 -3.23 -18.29 12.27
C ALA A 15 -2.27 -17.23 11.70
N LEU A 16 -2.48 -15.96 12.06
CA LEU A 16 -1.47 -14.93 11.85
C LEU A 16 -0.23 -15.33 12.68
N PRO A 17 0.97 -15.42 12.07
CA PRO A 17 2.14 -15.89 12.77
C PRO A 17 2.44 -14.98 13.97
N VAL A 18 2.49 -15.57 15.16
CA VAL A 18 2.83 -14.88 16.40
C VAL A 18 4.31 -14.50 16.33
N GLN A 19 4.58 -13.24 15.95
CA GLN A 19 5.95 -12.76 15.79
C GLN A 19 6.62 -12.60 17.15
N SER A 20 7.87 -13.07 17.24
CA SER A 20 8.68 -12.84 18.44
C SER A 20 8.93 -11.34 18.65
N LYS A 21 9.15 -10.94 19.92
CA LYS A 21 9.39 -9.54 20.29
C LYS A 21 10.59 -8.92 19.53
N ASN A 22 11.62 -9.73 19.26
CA ASN A 22 12.78 -9.32 18.48
C ASN A 22 12.41 -9.06 17.01
N GLN A 23 11.66 -9.97 16.37
CA GLN A 23 11.18 -9.78 15.00
C GLN A 23 10.32 -8.51 14.86
N LYS A 24 9.51 -8.17 15.87
CA LYS A 24 8.72 -6.93 15.87
C LYS A 24 9.60 -5.67 15.90
N LYS A 25 10.65 -5.69 16.73
CA LYS A 25 11.59 -4.57 16.86
C LYS A 25 12.40 -4.36 15.59
N GLU A 26 12.89 -5.43 14.98
CA GLU A 26 13.64 -5.40 13.72
C GLU A 26 12.80 -4.84 12.57
N ARG A 27 11.54 -5.29 12.44
CA ARG A 27 10.60 -4.73 11.44
C ARG A 27 10.35 -3.24 11.65
N ALA A 28 10.14 -2.81 12.89
CA ALA A 28 9.91 -1.41 13.19
C ALA A 28 11.13 -0.54 12.81
N ALA A 29 12.34 -1.02 13.08
CA ALA A 29 13.58 -0.35 12.67
C ALA A 29 13.71 -0.28 11.13
N ALA A 30 13.44 -1.38 10.43
CA ALA A 30 13.48 -1.41 8.96
C ALA A 30 12.45 -0.44 8.33
N VAL A 31 11.25 -0.34 8.89
CA VAL A 31 10.24 0.63 8.44
C VAL A 31 10.68 2.06 8.69
N GLN A 32 11.27 2.36 9.86
CA GLN A 32 11.80 3.69 10.17
C GLN A 32 12.94 4.10 9.25
N GLN A 33 13.82 3.16 8.92
CA GLN A 33 14.93 3.41 7.99
C GLN A 33 14.41 3.66 6.58
N ALA A 34 13.49 2.82 6.09
CA ALA A 34 12.83 3.05 4.80
C ALA A 34 12.15 4.42 4.76
N GLN A 35 11.43 4.82 5.80
CA GLN A 35 10.76 6.13 5.86
C GLN A 35 11.76 7.31 5.75
N GLN A 36 12.93 7.20 6.40
CA GLN A 36 13.98 8.21 6.32
C GLN A 36 14.58 8.27 4.91
N ASP A 37 14.91 7.12 4.34
CA ASP A 37 15.46 7.02 2.98
C ASP A 37 14.48 7.63 1.96
N PHE A 38 13.19 7.30 2.07
CA PHE A 38 12.12 7.90 1.27
C PHE A 38 11.98 9.40 1.50
N GLY A 39 12.22 9.91 2.70
CA GLY A 39 12.14 11.35 3.00
C GLY A 39 13.27 12.19 2.40
N THR A 40 14.46 11.60 2.21
CA THR A 40 15.64 12.34 1.70
C THR A 40 15.62 12.62 0.20
N VAL A 41 14.86 11.83 -0.57
CA VAL A 41 14.77 11.97 -2.02
C VAL A 41 13.80 13.10 -2.43
N PRO A 42 14.06 13.79 -3.54
CA PRO A 42 13.16 14.84 -4.04
C PRO A 42 11.84 14.22 -4.52
N HIS A 43 10.74 14.62 -3.89
CA HIS A 43 9.40 14.21 -4.29
C HIS A 43 8.85 15.14 -5.39
N SER A 44 8.20 14.56 -6.39
CA SER A 44 7.61 15.32 -7.49
C SER A 44 6.09 15.24 -7.48
N PHE A 45 5.43 16.32 -7.90
CA PHE A 45 3.97 16.40 -7.99
C PHE A 45 3.57 16.82 -9.40
N VAL A 46 2.72 16.01 -10.05
CA VAL A 46 2.18 16.30 -11.38
C VAL A 46 0.68 16.54 -11.27
N PHE A 47 0.24 17.76 -11.58
CA PHE A 47 -1.17 18.14 -11.59
C PHE A 47 -1.47 19.05 -12.79
N HIS A 48 -2.76 19.14 -13.15
CA HIS A 48 -3.24 20.10 -14.14
C HIS A 48 -4.03 21.21 -13.47
N ARG A 49 -4.06 22.38 -14.11
CA ARG A 49 -4.92 23.50 -13.73
C ARG A 49 -6.09 23.66 -14.72
N GLY A 50 -7.27 24.00 -14.21
CA GLY A 50 -8.46 24.24 -15.04
C GLY A 50 -9.03 22.98 -15.71
N ARG A 51 -9.89 23.20 -16.72
CA ARG A 51 -10.50 22.13 -17.52
C ARG A 51 -9.50 21.60 -18.56
N VAL A 52 -9.16 20.32 -18.45
CA VAL A 52 -8.29 19.63 -19.41
C VAL A 52 -9.01 18.51 -20.13
N GLY A 53 -8.64 18.29 -21.39
CA GLY A 53 -9.14 17.19 -22.22
C GLY A 53 -8.54 15.84 -21.87
N LYS A 54 -9.02 14.78 -22.55
CA LYS A 54 -8.62 13.39 -22.31
C LYS A 54 -7.13 13.14 -22.54
N ASN A 55 -6.55 13.74 -23.59
CA ASN A 55 -5.14 13.54 -23.96
C ASN A 55 -4.19 14.03 -22.86
N VAL A 56 -4.48 15.19 -22.28
CA VAL A 56 -3.68 15.75 -21.18
C VAL A 56 -3.82 14.91 -19.91
N ARG A 57 -5.01 14.37 -19.62
CA ARG A 57 -5.20 13.43 -18.50
C ARG A 57 -4.39 12.15 -18.67
N GLN A 58 -4.33 11.62 -19.88
CA GLN A 58 -3.51 10.44 -20.18
C GLN A 58 -2.04 10.76 -20.02
N LEU A 59 -1.56 11.87 -20.59
CA LEU A 59 -0.18 12.33 -20.42
C LEU A 59 0.21 12.47 -18.95
N ILE A 60 -0.65 13.04 -18.11
CA ILE A 60 -0.40 13.17 -16.66
C ILE A 60 -0.29 11.80 -16.00
N THR A 61 -1.14 10.86 -16.40
CA THR A 61 -1.10 9.48 -15.89
C THR A 61 0.23 8.82 -16.26
N ASP A 62 0.68 8.98 -17.50
CA ASP A 62 1.93 8.40 -17.99
C ASP A 62 3.14 9.05 -17.31
N MET A 63 3.14 10.38 -17.15
CA MET A 63 4.18 11.08 -16.40
C MET A 63 4.27 10.63 -14.94
N ARG A 64 3.12 10.40 -14.28
CA ARG A 64 3.09 9.85 -12.91
C ARG A 64 3.64 8.42 -12.84
N ARG A 65 3.49 7.62 -13.89
CA ARG A 65 4.09 6.26 -13.97
C ARG A 65 5.59 6.31 -14.20
N VAL A 66 6.07 7.19 -15.07
CA VAL A 66 7.50 7.36 -15.37
C VAL A 66 8.27 7.85 -14.14
N MET A 67 7.65 8.68 -13.31
CA MET A 67 8.27 9.23 -12.10
C MET A 67 7.95 8.44 -10.81
N GLU A 68 7.31 7.27 -10.91
CA GLU A 68 7.18 6.33 -9.80
C GLU A 68 8.59 5.84 -9.37
N PRO A 69 8.91 5.68 -8.07
CA PRO A 69 8.05 5.64 -6.88
C PRO A 69 7.85 6.98 -6.14
N TYR A 70 8.49 8.07 -6.59
CA TYR A 70 8.56 9.32 -5.83
C TYR A 70 7.48 10.35 -6.19
N THR A 71 6.56 9.97 -7.08
CA THR A 71 5.38 10.78 -7.42
C THR A 71 4.12 10.21 -6.79
N ALA A 72 3.35 11.08 -6.14
CA ALA A 72 2.07 10.69 -5.55
C ALA A 72 1.06 10.24 -6.63
N ARG A 73 0.56 8.99 -6.52
CA ARG A 73 -0.40 8.41 -7.46
C ARG A 73 -1.75 9.13 -7.42
N ALA A 74 -2.18 9.56 -6.23
CA ALA A 74 -3.46 10.24 -5.99
C ALA A 74 -3.23 11.58 -5.27
N LEU A 75 -3.01 12.63 -6.06
CA LEU A 75 -3.10 14.02 -5.59
C LEU A 75 -4.57 14.45 -5.59
N LYS A 76 -5.07 14.91 -4.44
CA LYS A 76 -6.38 15.58 -4.33
C LYS A 76 -6.20 17.04 -4.74
N VAL A 77 -6.70 17.40 -5.92
CA VAL A 77 -6.65 18.75 -6.50
C VAL A 77 -8.03 19.17 -6.98
#